data_AF-A0A2M8E7K0-F1
#
_entry.id   AF-A0A2M8E7K0-F1
#
_cell.length_a   1.000
_cell.length_b   1.000
_cell.length_c   1.000
_cell.angle_alpha   90.00
_cell.angle_beta   90.00
_cell.angle_gamma   90.00
#
_symmetry.space_group_name_H-M   'P 1'
#
loop_
_entity.id
_entity.type
_entity.pdbx_description
1 polymer ?
#
loop_
_entity_poly.entity_id
_entity_poly.type
_entity_poly.pdbx_seq_one_letter_code
_entity_poly.pdbx_strand_id
1 'polypeptide(L)'
;MTQQRITDSLTTLFTTHPVVFWHDVEAEFASIVDSLQLDGVQLVRLDDTPAMRLKLDIDRAPTKRWLIYSAKPEPEPTKDWLLDVRLRSKSFQADSTSILLEDLGLTTQSLRQHLKDRAKFLRAKDRLDRLKRLVLPTDTAADLDAKMLAVLTRADQPELFAMLQKLYAGMVADGVADLNAQPKAWQDIAVNDLLPAFWALVQAQLGYQDATPSLRDLLLRILVTDFCRSLAGDAPRQLVHLVLPQQNLAANASVFVGRWRSDIAQFANYNALA
;
A
#
# COMPACT_ATOMS: atom_id res chain seq x y z
N MET A 1 15.07 -10.24 -12.46
CA MET A 1 14.20 -11.40 -12.23
C MET A 1 12.82 -11.20 -12.84
N THR A 2 12.19 -10.05 -12.64
CA THR A 2 10.86 -9.70 -13.19
C THR A 2 10.74 -9.79 -14.72
N GLN A 3 11.69 -9.18 -15.45
CA GLN A 3 11.69 -9.18 -16.91
C GLN A 3 11.80 -10.60 -17.48
N GLN A 4 12.63 -11.45 -16.87
CA GLN A 4 12.89 -12.81 -17.35
C GLN A 4 11.65 -13.71 -17.23
N ARG A 5 10.88 -13.61 -16.13
CA ARG A 5 9.62 -14.35 -15.98
C ARG A 5 8.53 -13.91 -16.96
N ILE A 6 8.44 -12.61 -17.25
CA ILE A 6 7.52 -12.08 -18.26
C ILE A 6 7.92 -12.66 -19.62
N THR A 7 9.21 -12.63 -19.96
CA THR A 7 9.75 -13.25 -21.18
C THR A 7 9.44 -14.74 -21.24
N ASP A 8 9.66 -15.50 -20.16
CA ASP A 8 9.43 -16.95 -20.11
C ASP A 8 7.94 -17.30 -20.28
N SER A 9 7.06 -16.53 -19.62
CA SER A 9 5.60 -16.69 -19.72
C SER A 9 5.10 -16.38 -21.12
N LEU A 10 5.56 -15.27 -21.71
CA LEU A 10 5.23 -14.89 -23.09
C LEU A 10 5.76 -15.92 -24.09
N THR A 11 7.00 -16.38 -23.92
CA THR A 11 7.61 -17.42 -24.78
C THR A 11 6.79 -18.70 -24.75
N THR A 12 6.31 -19.12 -23.58
CA THR A 12 5.41 -20.26 -23.42
C THR A 12 4.09 -20.04 -24.15
N LEU A 13 3.47 -18.87 -24.03
CA LEU A 13 2.21 -18.57 -24.75
C LEU A 13 2.39 -18.58 -26.27
N PHE A 14 3.51 -18.07 -26.76
CA PHE A 14 3.84 -18.04 -28.18
C PHE A 14 4.08 -19.42 -28.81
N THR A 15 4.21 -20.49 -28.00
CA THR A 15 4.23 -21.87 -28.53
C THR A 15 2.90 -22.29 -29.15
N THR A 16 1.79 -21.80 -28.58
CA THR A 16 0.43 -22.24 -28.93
C THR A 16 -0.36 -21.13 -29.63
N HIS A 17 -0.04 -19.87 -29.33
CA HIS A 17 -0.78 -18.71 -29.84
C HIS A 17 0.14 -17.77 -30.62
N PRO A 18 -0.08 -17.57 -31.93
CA PRO A 18 0.76 -16.67 -32.72
C PRO A 18 0.51 -15.19 -32.38
N VAL A 19 -0.68 -14.84 -31.92
CA VAL A 19 -1.02 -13.47 -31.52
C VAL A 19 -1.35 -13.44 -30.04
N VAL A 20 -0.71 -12.54 -29.31
CA VAL A 20 -0.95 -12.31 -27.88
C VAL A 20 -1.24 -10.83 -27.66
N PHE A 21 -2.36 -10.51 -27.01
CA PHE A 21 -2.70 -9.17 -26.57
C PHE A 21 -2.28 -8.96 -25.13
N TRP A 22 -1.66 -7.83 -24.83
CA TRP A 22 -1.31 -7.42 -23.48
C TRP A 22 -1.84 -6.02 -23.21
N HIS A 23 -2.91 -5.96 -22.40
CA HIS A 23 -3.46 -4.71 -21.89
C HIS A 23 -2.89 -4.43 -20.50
N ASP A 24 -1.96 -3.49 -20.43
CA ASP A 24 -1.32 -3.01 -19.22
C ASP A 24 -1.91 -1.65 -18.82
N VAL A 25 -3.12 -1.68 -18.27
CA VAL A 25 -3.92 -0.47 -17.99
C VAL A 25 -3.20 0.53 -17.07
N GLU A 26 -2.32 0.05 -16.20
CA GLU A 26 -1.53 0.88 -15.29
C GLU A 26 -0.19 1.34 -15.89
N ALA A 27 0.13 0.90 -17.12
CA ALA A 27 1.39 1.18 -17.82
C ALA A 27 2.64 0.79 -17.00
N GLU A 28 2.53 -0.18 -16.10
CA GLU A 28 3.60 -0.60 -15.19
C GLU A 28 4.80 -1.18 -15.94
N PHE A 29 4.57 -1.71 -17.14
CA PHE A 29 5.57 -2.39 -17.96
C PHE A 29 5.92 -1.62 -19.24
N ALA A 30 5.37 -0.41 -19.43
CA ALA A 30 5.57 0.41 -20.62
C ALA A 30 7.04 0.75 -20.90
N SER A 31 7.88 0.86 -19.86
CA SER A 31 9.31 1.12 -20.00
C SER A 31 10.15 -0.12 -20.27
N ILE A 32 9.65 -1.31 -19.96
CA ILE A 32 10.40 -2.56 -20.12
C ILE A 32 9.98 -3.34 -21.36
N VAL A 33 8.76 -3.12 -21.87
CA VAL A 33 8.19 -3.92 -22.96
C VAL A 33 9.06 -3.90 -24.21
N ASP A 34 9.64 -2.75 -24.56
CA ASP A 34 10.52 -2.61 -25.73
C ASP A 34 11.88 -3.29 -25.55
N SER A 35 12.26 -3.58 -24.30
CA SER A 35 13.50 -4.29 -23.96
C SER A 35 13.33 -5.80 -23.82
N LEU A 36 12.10 -6.32 -23.92
CA LEU A 36 11.83 -7.75 -23.87
C LEU A 36 12.41 -8.43 -25.12
N GLN A 37 13.40 -9.31 -24.92
CA GLN A 37 13.94 -10.14 -25.98
C GLN A 37 13.03 -11.35 -26.20
N LEU A 38 12.20 -11.29 -27.24
CA LEU A 38 11.31 -12.37 -27.65
C LEU A 38 11.68 -12.80 -29.08
N ASP A 39 12.32 -13.95 -29.21
CA ASP A 39 12.80 -14.44 -30.50
C ASP A 39 11.64 -14.71 -31.47
N GLY A 40 11.70 -14.07 -32.65
CA GLY A 40 10.70 -14.24 -33.71
C GLY A 40 9.34 -13.61 -33.42
N VAL A 41 9.22 -12.76 -32.39
CA VAL A 41 7.99 -12.05 -32.04
C VAL A 41 8.10 -10.58 -32.42
N GLN A 42 7.11 -10.08 -33.14
CA GLN A 42 6.99 -8.67 -33.49
C GLN A 42 6.17 -7.95 -32.40
N LEU A 43 6.81 -7.07 -31.63
CA LEU A 43 6.14 -6.18 -30.69
C LEU A 43 5.48 -5.01 -31.44
N VAL A 44 4.20 -4.74 -31.14
CA VAL A 44 3.44 -3.61 -31.67
C VAL A 44 2.76 -2.89 -30.52
N ARG A 45 2.96 -1.57 -30.43
CA ARG A 45 2.19 -0.69 -29.55
C ARG A 45 0.89 -0.30 -30.25
N LEU A 46 -0.23 -0.82 -29.75
CA LEU A 46 -1.56 -0.55 -30.29
C LEU A 46 -1.93 0.93 -30.16
N ASP A 47 -1.39 1.62 -29.14
CA ASP A 47 -1.68 3.04 -28.90
C ASP A 47 -1.08 3.96 -29.96
N ASP A 48 0.00 3.53 -30.61
CA ASP A 48 0.72 4.29 -31.65
C ASP A 48 0.44 3.77 -33.07
N THR A 49 -0.27 2.64 -33.19
CA THR A 49 -0.50 1.95 -34.47
C THR A 49 -1.98 1.91 -34.82
N PRO A 50 -2.41 2.43 -35.99
CA PRO A 50 -3.80 2.34 -36.43
C PRO A 50 -4.28 0.89 -36.50
N ALA A 51 -5.38 0.57 -35.80
CA ALA A 51 -5.90 -0.78 -35.67
C ALA A 51 -6.17 -1.47 -37.03
N MET A 52 -6.70 -0.74 -38.02
CA MET A 52 -6.95 -1.29 -39.36
C MET A 52 -5.65 -1.72 -40.05
N ARG A 53 -4.56 -0.96 -39.88
CA ARG A 53 -3.25 -1.32 -40.43
C ARG A 53 -2.72 -2.59 -39.77
N LEU A 54 -2.78 -2.65 -38.45
CA LEU A 54 -2.34 -3.82 -37.68
C LEU A 54 -3.11 -5.08 -38.08
N LYS A 55 -4.43 -4.97 -38.27
CA LYS A 55 -5.27 -6.08 -38.76
C LYS A 55 -4.76 -6.64 -40.08
N LEU A 56 -4.53 -5.75 -41.06
CA LEU A 56 -4.03 -6.14 -42.38
C LEU A 56 -2.65 -6.80 -42.31
N ASP A 57 -1.76 -6.28 -41.45
CA ASP A 57 -0.41 -6.82 -41.29
C ASP A 57 -0.43 -8.23 -40.68
N ILE A 58 -1.31 -8.48 -39.70
CA ILE A 58 -1.50 -9.80 -39.10
C ILE A 58 -2.06 -10.79 -40.13
N ASP A 59 -3.09 -10.40 -40.88
CA ASP A 59 -3.73 -11.27 -41.87
C ASP A 59 -2.80 -11.62 -43.04
N ARG A 60 -1.88 -10.73 -43.41
CA ARG A 60 -0.88 -10.96 -44.46
C ARG A 60 0.30 -11.83 -44.03
N ALA A 61 0.54 -11.98 -42.74
CA ALA A 61 1.69 -12.70 -42.20
C ALA A 61 1.28 -13.76 -41.15
N PRO A 62 0.56 -14.82 -41.55
CA PRO A 62 -0.01 -15.81 -40.64
C PRO A 62 1.04 -16.64 -39.87
N THR A 63 2.28 -16.71 -40.38
CA THR A 63 3.39 -17.42 -39.74
C THR A 63 4.16 -16.56 -38.74
N LYS A 64 3.95 -15.24 -38.74
CA LYS A 64 4.59 -14.32 -37.79
C LYS A 64 3.89 -14.32 -36.45
N ARG A 65 4.65 -14.10 -35.39
CA ARG A 65 4.14 -13.94 -34.03
C ARG A 65 4.07 -12.47 -33.66
N TRP A 66 3.01 -12.09 -32.96
CA TRP A 66 2.70 -10.70 -32.65
C TRP A 66 2.40 -10.53 -31.16
N LEU A 67 3.15 -9.65 -30.50
CA LEU A 67 2.81 -9.14 -29.18
C LEU A 67 2.19 -7.76 -29.35
N ILE A 68 0.90 -7.64 -29.06
CA ILE A 68 0.16 -6.38 -29.18
C ILE A 68 0.02 -5.79 -27.78
N TYR A 69 0.79 -4.74 -27.50
CA TYR A 69 0.80 -4.07 -26.20
C TYR A 69 -0.05 -2.79 -26.25
N SER A 70 -0.82 -2.53 -25.20
CA SER A 70 -1.54 -1.27 -25.00
C SER A 70 -1.57 -0.89 -23.53
N ALA A 71 -1.40 0.40 -23.26
CA ALA A 71 -1.59 0.99 -21.93
C ALA A 71 -3.06 1.34 -21.65
N LYS A 72 -3.99 1.02 -22.56
CA LYS A 72 -5.42 1.30 -22.44
C LYS A 72 -6.19 0.03 -22.07
N PRO A 73 -7.35 0.16 -21.42
CA PRO A 73 -8.24 -0.98 -21.22
C PRO A 73 -8.66 -1.58 -22.56
N GLU A 74 -9.07 -2.84 -22.51
CA GLU A 74 -9.66 -3.52 -23.67
C GLU A 74 -10.90 -2.72 -24.15
N PRO A 75 -10.98 -2.37 -25.44
CA PRO A 75 -12.12 -1.64 -25.99
C PRO A 75 -13.40 -2.49 -25.94
N GLU A 76 -14.56 -1.83 -25.87
CA GLU A 76 -15.84 -2.50 -26.00
C GLU A 76 -15.95 -3.21 -27.37
N PRO A 77 -16.59 -4.39 -27.47
CA PRO A 77 -16.65 -5.16 -28.71
C PRO A 77 -17.16 -4.38 -29.93
N THR A 78 -18.11 -3.46 -29.73
CA THR A 78 -18.68 -2.62 -30.80
C THR A 78 -17.72 -1.56 -31.33
N LYS A 79 -16.65 -1.26 -30.59
CA LYS A 79 -15.61 -0.26 -30.93
C LYS A 79 -14.26 -0.92 -31.21
N ASP A 80 -14.13 -2.23 -31.02
CA ASP A 80 -12.89 -2.98 -31.23
C ASP A 80 -12.74 -3.42 -32.69
N TRP A 81 -11.94 -2.66 -33.45
CA TRP A 81 -11.60 -2.99 -34.84
C TRP A 81 -10.79 -4.27 -34.99
N LEU A 82 -10.17 -4.76 -33.91
CA LEU A 82 -9.38 -5.99 -33.85
C LEU A 82 -10.14 -7.12 -33.16
N LEU A 83 -11.46 -6.99 -32.92
CA LEU A 83 -12.24 -8.00 -32.20
C LEU A 83 -12.08 -9.41 -32.79
N ASP A 84 -12.09 -9.53 -34.12
CA ASP A 84 -11.93 -10.81 -34.81
C ASP A 84 -10.54 -11.41 -34.63
N VAL A 85 -9.50 -10.58 -34.50
CA VAL A 85 -8.15 -11.01 -34.17
C VAL A 85 -8.09 -11.41 -32.69
N ARG A 86 -8.72 -10.61 -31.82
CA ARG A 86 -8.77 -10.85 -30.38
C ARG A 86 -9.42 -12.20 -30.04
N LEU A 87 -10.56 -12.50 -30.65
CA LEU A 87 -11.32 -13.75 -30.43
C LEU A 87 -10.54 -15.03 -30.80
N ARG A 88 -9.56 -14.93 -31.72
CA ARG A 88 -8.69 -16.06 -32.12
C ARG A 88 -7.30 -16.04 -31.48
N SER A 89 -7.04 -15.05 -30.62
CA SER A 89 -5.75 -14.81 -29.97
C SER A 89 -5.81 -15.12 -28.47
N LYS A 90 -4.69 -14.93 -27.78
CA LYS A 90 -4.64 -15.07 -26.32
C LYS A 90 -4.41 -13.71 -25.65
N SER A 91 -5.15 -13.44 -24.58
CA SER A 91 -4.86 -12.32 -23.69
C SER A 91 -3.81 -12.73 -22.65
N PHE A 92 -2.79 -11.89 -22.52
CA PHE A 92 -1.75 -11.95 -21.49
C PHE A 92 -1.93 -10.77 -20.54
N GLN A 93 -1.85 -11.06 -19.26
CA GLN A 93 -1.79 -10.06 -18.20
C GLN A 93 -0.60 -10.45 -17.32
N ALA A 94 0.34 -9.52 -17.16
CA ALA A 94 1.34 -9.65 -16.11
C ALA A 94 0.65 -9.35 -14.78
N ASP A 95 0.61 -10.34 -13.87
CA ASP A 95 0.11 -10.10 -12.51
C ASP A 95 1.22 -9.42 -11.70
N SER A 96 1.26 -8.10 -11.79
CA SER A 96 2.22 -7.27 -11.05
C SER A 96 2.15 -7.50 -9.55
N THR A 97 0.98 -7.85 -9.03
CA THR A 97 0.82 -8.22 -7.61
C THR A 97 1.49 -9.56 -7.30
N SER A 98 1.41 -10.55 -8.19
CA SER A 98 2.14 -11.83 -8.01
C SER A 98 3.65 -11.63 -8.07
N ILE A 99 4.12 -10.81 -9.01
CA ILE A 99 5.53 -10.44 -9.12
C ILE A 99 5.97 -9.73 -7.83
N LEU A 100 5.18 -8.76 -7.36
CA LEU A 100 5.48 -7.99 -6.15
C LEU A 100 5.48 -8.86 -4.90
N LEU A 101 4.58 -9.83 -4.79
CA LEU A 101 4.50 -10.79 -3.68
C LEU A 101 5.79 -11.62 -3.59
N GLU A 102 6.29 -12.11 -4.72
CA GLU A 102 7.57 -12.83 -4.78
C GLU A 102 8.79 -11.93 -4.57
N ASP A 103 8.77 -10.72 -5.12
CA ASP A 103 9.79 -9.69 -4.92
C ASP A 103 9.92 -9.29 -3.44
N LEU A 104 8.81 -9.35 -2.69
CA LEU A 104 8.76 -9.16 -1.24
C LEU A 104 9.15 -10.44 -0.48
N GLY A 105 9.36 -11.56 -1.15
CA GLY A 105 9.67 -12.85 -0.53
C GLY A 105 8.51 -13.45 0.28
N LEU A 106 7.28 -12.99 0.05
CA LEU A 106 6.11 -13.48 0.76
C LEU A 106 5.71 -14.86 0.23
N THR A 107 5.38 -15.79 1.13
CA THR A 107 5.02 -17.17 0.77
C THR A 107 3.51 -17.40 0.73
N THR A 108 2.73 -16.47 1.28
CA THR A 108 1.29 -16.65 1.49
C THR A 108 0.49 -16.06 0.32
N GLN A 109 -0.07 -16.94 -0.51
CA GLN A 109 -0.84 -16.56 -1.70
C GLN A 109 -2.09 -15.69 -1.39
N SER A 110 -2.65 -15.80 -0.19
CA SER A 110 -3.82 -15.02 0.24
C SER A 110 -3.53 -13.51 0.35
N LEU A 111 -2.26 -13.12 0.47
CA LEU A 111 -1.83 -11.72 0.52
C LEU A 111 -1.95 -11.01 -0.84
N ARG A 112 -2.18 -11.74 -1.93
CA ARG A 112 -2.36 -11.15 -3.26
C ARG A 112 -3.51 -10.13 -3.27
N GLN A 113 -4.69 -10.49 -2.75
CA GLN A 113 -5.80 -9.55 -2.75
C GLN A 113 -5.51 -8.34 -1.86
N HIS A 114 -4.89 -8.58 -0.70
CA HIS A 114 -4.48 -7.51 0.22
C HIS A 114 -3.53 -6.50 -0.43
N LEU A 115 -2.52 -6.97 -1.18
CA LEU A 115 -1.59 -6.10 -1.89
C LEU A 115 -2.27 -5.29 -3.00
N LYS A 116 -3.28 -5.85 -3.68
CA LYS A 116 -4.09 -5.10 -4.67
C LYS A 116 -4.84 -3.95 -4.00
N ASP A 117 -5.44 -4.19 -2.85
CA ASP A 117 -6.17 -3.17 -2.10
C ASP A 117 -5.24 -2.05 -1.59
N ARG A 118 -3.91 -2.31 -1.52
CA ARG A 118 -2.85 -1.36 -1.15
C ARG A 118 -2.07 -0.80 -2.35
N ALA A 119 -2.57 -0.92 -3.57
CA ALA A 119 -1.87 -0.48 -4.79
C ALA A 119 -1.38 0.98 -4.74
N LYS A 120 -2.17 1.91 -4.17
CA LYS A 120 -1.78 3.34 -4.04
C LYS A 120 -0.46 3.55 -3.28
N PHE A 121 -0.23 2.76 -2.24
CA PHE A 121 1.03 2.79 -1.50
C PHE A 121 2.17 2.19 -2.34
N LEU A 122 1.92 1.03 -2.95
CA LEU A 122 2.91 0.22 -3.66
C LEU A 122 3.41 0.85 -4.97
N ARG A 123 2.62 1.74 -5.60
CA ARG A 123 3.00 2.46 -6.83
C ARG A 123 4.26 3.31 -6.71
N ALA A 124 4.63 3.78 -5.51
CA ALA A 124 5.83 4.59 -5.36
C ALA A 124 7.04 3.72 -5.04
N LYS A 125 8.01 3.74 -5.96
CA LYS A 125 9.24 2.96 -5.87
C LYS A 125 10.02 3.17 -4.56
N ASP A 126 10.19 4.42 -4.09
CA ASP A 126 10.91 4.70 -2.84
C ASP A 126 10.22 4.06 -1.62
N ARG A 127 8.89 4.05 -1.58
CA ARG A 127 8.11 3.44 -0.49
C ARG A 127 8.18 1.92 -0.54
N LEU A 128 8.10 1.36 -1.74
CA LEU A 128 8.26 -0.08 -1.97
C LEU A 128 9.65 -0.56 -1.55
N ASP A 129 10.71 0.19 -1.90
CA ASP A 129 12.07 -0.17 -1.54
C ASP A 129 12.31 -0.12 -0.03
N ARG A 130 11.68 0.82 0.69
CA ARG A 130 11.71 0.85 2.16
C ARG A 130 10.91 -0.31 2.76
N LEU A 131 9.73 -0.60 2.23
CA LEU A 131 8.91 -1.73 2.67
C LEU A 131 9.66 -3.06 2.49
N LYS A 132 10.30 -3.27 1.35
CA LYS A 132 11.13 -4.45 1.04
C LYS A 132 12.18 -4.77 2.12
N ARG A 133 12.73 -3.75 2.79
CA ARG A 133 13.72 -3.93 3.87
C ARG A 133 13.11 -4.41 5.19
N LEU A 134 11.81 -4.19 5.38
CA LEU A 134 11.09 -4.53 6.62
C LEU A 134 10.32 -5.85 6.51
N VAL A 135 9.93 -6.23 5.30
CA VAL A 135 9.08 -7.41 5.07
C VAL A 135 9.83 -8.70 5.37
N LEU A 136 9.12 -9.62 6.02
CA LEU A 136 9.57 -10.96 6.34
C LEU A 136 8.67 -11.98 5.62
N PRO A 137 9.19 -13.16 5.23
CA PRO A 137 8.43 -14.18 4.49
C PRO A 137 7.16 -14.69 5.20
N THR A 138 7.10 -14.54 6.52
CA THR A 138 6.01 -15.00 7.41
C THR A 138 5.04 -13.88 7.80
N ASP A 139 5.18 -12.68 7.25
CA ASP A 139 4.31 -11.56 7.59
C ASP A 139 2.85 -11.84 7.22
N THR A 140 1.94 -11.42 8.09
CA THR A 140 0.51 -11.40 7.84
C THR A 140 0.06 -10.09 7.17
N ALA A 141 -1.20 -10.03 6.74
CA ALA A 141 -1.79 -8.80 6.19
C ALA A 141 -1.70 -7.62 7.19
N ALA A 142 -1.91 -7.88 8.48
CA ALA A 142 -1.81 -6.86 9.53
C ALA A 142 -0.36 -6.39 9.72
N ASP A 143 0.62 -7.29 9.64
CA ASP A 143 2.04 -6.94 9.74
C ASP A 143 2.49 -6.07 8.56
N LEU A 144 2.02 -6.40 7.35
CA LEU A 144 2.27 -5.58 6.17
C LEU A 144 1.68 -4.18 6.31
N ASP A 145 0.43 -4.08 6.76
CA ASP A 145 -0.22 -2.78 7.00
C ASP A 145 0.54 -1.96 8.05
N ALA A 146 0.97 -2.58 9.16
CA ALA A 146 1.77 -1.93 10.18
C ALA A 146 3.12 -1.44 9.62
N LYS A 147 3.79 -2.22 8.77
CA LYS A 147 5.04 -1.83 8.10
C LYS A 147 4.83 -0.71 7.08
N MET A 148 3.72 -0.71 6.33
CA MET A 148 3.37 0.39 5.43
C MET A 148 3.12 1.69 6.22
N LEU A 149 2.39 1.61 7.33
CA LEU A 149 2.18 2.76 8.23
C LEU A 149 3.50 3.28 8.82
N ALA A 150 4.41 2.38 9.19
CA ALA A 150 5.76 2.74 9.66
C ALA A 150 6.54 3.52 8.60
N VAL A 151 6.49 3.08 7.34
CA VAL A 151 7.15 3.75 6.22
C VAL A 151 6.57 5.16 5.99
N LEU A 152 5.25 5.32 6.06
CA LEU A 152 4.59 6.63 5.88
C LEU A 152 4.90 7.60 7.04
N THR A 153 4.86 7.10 8.27
CA THR A 153 5.18 7.89 9.47
C THR A 153 6.67 8.11 9.66
N ARG A 154 7.51 7.42 8.90
CA ARG A 154 8.97 7.34 9.09
C ARG A 154 9.32 6.95 10.53
N ALA A 155 8.52 6.04 11.09
CA ALA A 155 8.79 5.45 12.38
C ALA A 155 10.01 4.53 12.29
N ASP A 156 10.83 4.54 13.33
CA ASP A 156 12.04 3.73 13.39
C ASP A 156 11.74 2.22 13.51
N GLN A 157 10.55 1.89 14.01
CA GLN A 157 10.03 0.53 14.15
C GLN A 157 8.58 0.45 13.66
N PRO A 158 8.12 -0.71 13.14
CA PRO A 158 6.74 -0.92 12.72
C PRO A 158 5.79 -1.18 13.91
N GLU A 159 5.89 -0.34 14.94
CA GLU A 159 5.12 -0.43 16.17
C GLU A 159 4.26 0.83 16.36
N LEU A 160 3.04 0.65 16.90
CA LEU A 160 2.09 1.75 17.08
C LEU A 160 2.68 2.93 17.86
N PHE A 161 3.43 2.66 18.93
CA PHE A 161 4.00 3.70 19.78
C PHE A 161 5.00 4.59 19.04
N ALA A 162 5.87 3.99 18.22
CA ALA A 162 6.81 4.74 17.40
C ALA A 162 6.07 5.60 16.35
N MET A 163 5.00 5.06 15.75
CA MET A 163 4.16 5.80 14.80
C MET A 163 3.44 6.98 15.48
N LEU A 164 2.83 6.76 16.65
CA LEU A 164 2.15 7.79 17.43
C LEU A 164 3.09 8.93 17.83
N GLN A 165 4.31 8.61 18.28
CA GLN A 165 5.32 9.62 18.60
C GLN A 165 5.64 10.52 17.40
N LYS A 166 5.86 9.95 16.19
CA LYS A 166 6.11 10.75 14.98
C LYS A 166 4.90 11.57 14.58
N LEU A 167 3.69 11.03 14.71
CA LEU A 167 2.45 11.75 14.40
C LEU A 167 2.25 12.94 15.34
N TYR A 168 2.35 12.74 16.65
CA TYR A 168 2.19 13.80 17.64
C TYR A 168 3.32 14.82 17.61
N ALA A 169 4.56 14.40 17.34
CA ALA A 169 5.65 15.33 17.07
C ALA A 169 5.34 16.27 15.90
N GLY A 170 4.65 15.77 14.86
CA GLY A 170 4.21 16.59 13.73
C GLY A 170 3.06 17.55 14.04
N MET A 171 2.47 17.50 15.23
CA MET A 171 1.47 18.47 15.74
C MET A 171 2.10 19.57 16.58
N VAL A 172 3.42 19.52 16.82
CA VAL A 172 4.17 20.54 17.55
C VAL A 172 5.07 21.27 16.57
N ALA A 173 4.92 22.60 16.50
CA ALA A 173 5.77 23.47 15.69
C ALA A 173 6.37 24.55 16.59
N ASP A 174 7.70 24.69 16.58
CA ASP A 174 8.44 25.67 17.39
C ASP A 174 8.09 25.62 18.89
N GLY A 175 7.83 24.42 19.42
CA GLY A 175 7.46 24.19 20.83
C GLY A 175 6.02 24.52 21.17
N VAL A 176 5.20 24.91 20.20
CA VAL A 176 3.76 25.17 20.37
C VAL A 176 2.96 24.01 19.80
N ALA A 177 2.08 23.43 20.61
CA ALA A 177 1.16 22.39 20.17
C ALA A 177 -0.04 22.99 19.42
N ASP A 178 -0.32 22.47 18.22
CA ASP A 178 -1.56 22.70 17.50
C ASP A 178 -2.34 21.39 17.37
N LEU A 179 -3.34 21.21 18.25
CA LEU A 179 -4.18 20.01 18.27
C LEU A 179 -5.11 19.88 17.06
N ASN A 180 -5.26 20.92 16.24
CA ASN A 180 -6.04 20.89 15.01
C ASN A 180 -5.16 20.71 13.77
N ALA A 181 -3.84 20.75 13.91
CA ALA A 181 -2.92 20.48 12.82
C ALA A 181 -3.07 19.04 12.31
N GLN A 182 -2.94 18.88 11.00
CA GLN A 182 -2.84 17.56 10.37
C GLN A 182 -1.40 17.34 9.91
N PRO A 183 -0.60 16.56 10.65
CA PRO A 183 0.78 16.25 10.27
C PRO A 183 0.84 15.69 8.85
N LYS A 184 1.92 16.00 8.11
CA LYS A 184 2.11 15.47 6.75
C LYS A 184 2.00 13.95 6.70
N ALA A 185 2.56 13.26 7.70
CA ALA A 185 2.45 11.81 7.82
C ALA A 185 0.99 11.32 7.93
N TRP A 186 0.12 12.07 8.60
CA TRP A 186 -1.32 11.76 8.68
C TRP A 186 -2.02 11.92 7.34
N GLN A 187 -1.70 12.99 6.61
CA GLN A 187 -2.21 13.21 5.25
C GLN A 187 -1.73 12.11 4.30
N ASP A 188 -0.47 11.70 4.40
CA ASP A 188 0.08 10.61 3.61
C ASP A 188 -0.63 9.28 3.90
N ILE A 189 -0.99 8.98 5.16
CA ILE A 189 -1.80 7.80 5.51
C ILE A 189 -3.18 7.87 4.84
N ALA A 190 -3.82 9.03 4.85
CA ALA A 190 -5.14 9.25 4.25
C ALA A 190 -5.11 9.07 2.72
N VAL A 191 -4.15 9.70 2.04
CA VAL A 191 -4.01 9.62 0.57
C VAL A 191 -3.75 8.19 0.09
N ASN A 192 -3.17 7.34 0.94
CA ASN A 192 -2.83 5.96 0.63
C ASN A 192 -3.87 4.93 1.13
N ASP A 193 -5.07 5.39 1.53
CA ASP A 193 -6.17 4.53 2.01
C ASP A 193 -5.79 3.63 3.20
N LEU A 194 -4.84 4.06 4.03
CA LEU A 194 -4.34 3.30 5.18
C LEU A 194 -4.97 3.72 6.51
N LEU A 195 -5.91 4.66 6.50
CA LEU A 195 -6.64 5.09 7.72
C LEU A 195 -7.37 3.92 8.42
N PRO A 196 -8.12 3.03 7.74
CA PRO A 196 -8.79 1.92 8.41
C PRO A 196 -7.81 0.97 9.10
N ALA A 197 -6.65 0.73 8.47
CA ALA A 197 -5.61 -0.12 9.03
C ALA A 197 -4.96 0.52 10.28
N PHE A 198 -4.72 1.83 10.25
CA PHE A 198 -4.22 2.56 11.41
C PHE A 198 -5.18 2.46 12.59
N TRP A 199 -6.47 2.71 12.37
CA TRP A 199 -7.46 2.64 13.44
C TRP A 199 -7.69 1.21 13.95
N ALA A 200 -7.61 0.20 13.09
CA ALA A 200 -7.63 -1.20 13.51
C ALA A 200 -6.43 -1.54 14.42
N LEU A 201 -5.23 -1.04 14.10
CA LEU A 201 -4.04 -1.20 14.94
C LEU A 201 -4.20 -0.50 16.30
N VAL A 202 -4.72 0.73 16.29
CA VAL A 202 -5.04 1.49 17.51
C VAL A 202 -6.08 0.78 18.37
N GLN A 203 -7.15 0.26 17.77
CA GLN A 203 -8.17 -0.51 18.48
C GLN A 203 -7.58 -1.79 19.08
N ALA A 204 -6.74 -2.51 18.34
CA ALA A 204 -6.13 -3.76 18.81
C ALA A 204 -5.16 -3.55 19.98
N GLN A 205 -4.43 -2.44 20.02
CA GLN A 205 -3.41 -2.20 21.06
C GLN A 205 -3.88 -1.32 22.22
N LEU A 206 -4.79 -0.38 21.98
CA LEU A 206 -5.27 0.58 22.99
C LEU A 206 -6.76 0.42 23.32
N GLY A 207 -7.51 -0.37 22.54
CA GLY A 207 -8.95 -0.53 22.75
C GLY A 207 -9.77 0.72 22.39
N TYR A 208 -9.15 1.67 21.69
CA TYR A 208 -9.81 2.91 21.27
C TYR A 208 -10.75 2.65 20.09
N GLN A 209 -11.99 3.13 20.22
CA GLN A 209 -13.00 3.05 19.19
C GLN A 209 -13.92 4.28 19.29
N ASP A 210 -14.15 4.94 18.17
CA ASP A 210 -15.04 6.09 18.06
C ASP A 210 -15.72 6.08 16.68
N ALA A 211 -16.88 6.74 16.54
CA ALA A 211 -17.58 6.88 15.27
C ALA A 211 -16.83 7.83 14.32
N THR A 212 -16.18 8.85 14.87
CA THR A 212 -15.37 9.83 14.12
C THR A 212 -13.99 9.94 14.76
N PRO A 213 -13.12 8.93 14.58
CA PRO A 213 -11.85 8.87 15.29
C PRO A 213 -10.90 9.98 14.79
N SER A 214 -10.20 10.62 15.72
CA SER A 214 -9.26 11.70 15.42
C SER A 214 -8.00 11.59 16.28
N LEU A 215 -6.87 12.09 15.76
CA LEU A 215 -5.60 12.07 16.50
C LEU A 215 -5.70 12.86 17.82
N ARG A 216 -6.43 13.98 17.80
CA ARG A 216 -6.68 14.79 18.99
C ARG A 216 -7.46 14.02 20.06
N ASP A 217 -8.55 13.36 19.68
CA ASP A 217 -9.36 12.58 20.62
C ASP A 217 -8.57 11.39 21.18
N LEU A 218 -7.83 10.68 20.32
CA LEU A 218 -6.95 9.60 20.75
C LEU A 218 -5.91 10.09 21.77
N LEU A 219 -5.26 11.23 21.51
CA LEU A 219 -4.28 11.82 22.43
C LEU A 219 -4.89 12.13 23.79
N LEU A 220 -6.05 12.80 23.80
CA LEU A 220 -6.76 13.15 25.03
C LEU A 220 -7.11 11.90 25.84
N ARG A 221 -7.65 10.86 25.19
CA ARG A 221 -8.01 9.61 25.87
C ARG A 221 -6.79 8.88 26.42
N ILE A 222 -5.66 8.89 25.70
CA ILE A 222 -4.40 8.32 26.18
C ILE A 222 -3.93 9.04 27.45
N LEU A 223 -3.87 10.38 27.43
CA LEU A 223 -3.39 11.20 28.55
C LEU A 223 -4.32 11.10 29.76
N VAL A 224 -5.64 11.20 29.55
CA VAL A 224 -6.63 11.06 30.62
C VAL A 224 -6.61 9.65 31.21
N THR A 225 -6.46 8.61 30.39
CA THR A 225 -6.34 7.23 30.87
C THR A 225 -5.11 7.06 31.74
N ASP A 226 -3.96 7.57 31.30
CA ASP A 226 -2.72 7.54 32.09
C ASP A 226 -2.86 8.31 33.41
N PHE A 227 -3.42 9.52 33.37
CA PHE A 227 -3.69 10.32 34.57
C PHE A 227 -4.59 9.56 35.56
N CYS A 228 -5.75 9.07 35.11
CA CYS A 228 -6.68 8.34 35.96
C CYS A 228 -6.06 7.08 36.58
N ARG A 229 -5.16 6.40 35.86
CA ARG A 229 -4.43 5.23 36.37
C ARG A 229 -3.35 5.57 37.38
N SER A 230 -2.84 6.81 37.38
CA SER A 230 -1.87 7.29 38.37
C SER A 230 -2.52 7.72 39.69
N LEU A 231 -3.84 7.93 39.71
CA LEU A 231 -4.57 8.32 40.91
C LEU A 231 -4.78 7.12 41.85
N ALA A 232 -4.68 7.38 43.16
CA ALA A 232 -5.11 6.43 44.17
C ALA A 232 -6.65 6.48 44.31
N GLY A 233 -7.37 5.77 43.45
CA GLY A 233 -8.83 5.66 43.52
C GLY A 233 -9.52 5.54 42.16
N ASP A 234 -10.84 5.63 42.15
CA ASP A 234 -11.64 5.60 40.92
C ASP A 234 -11.45 6.86 40.08
N ALA A 235 -11.60 6.71 38.76
CA ALA A 235 -11.52 7.84 37.83
C ALA A 235 -12.59 8.90 38.17
N PRO A 236 -12.24 10.21 38.14
CA PRO A 236 -13.21 11.28 38.36
C PRO A 236 -14.39 11.17 37.39
N ARG A 237 -15.62 11.30 37.89
CA ARG A 237 -16.86 11.08 37.10
C ARG A 237 -16.89 11.87 35.78
N GLN A 238 -16.32 13.07 35.78
CA GLN A 238 -16.22 13.95 34.63
C GLN A 238 -15.29 13.41 33.55
N LEU A 239 -14.29 12.61 33.90
CA LEU A 239 -13.27 12.08 32.99
C LEU A 239 -13.54 10.64 32.54
N VAL A 240 -14.46 9.92 33.21
CA VAL A 240 -14.78 8.50 32.91
C VAL A 240 -15.07 8.28 31.42
N HIS A 241 -15.76 9.20 30.75
CA HIS A 241 -16.10 9.09 29.33
C HIS A 241 -14.88 9.17 28.37
N LEU A 242 -13.75 9.70 28.84
CA LEU A 242 -12.48 9.80 28.10
C LEU A 242 -11.51 8.67 28.45
N VAL A 243 -11.80 7.86 29.47
CA VAL A 243 -10.98 6.71 29.83
C VAL A 243 -11.20 5.59 28.80
N LEU A 244 -10.10 4.97 28.34
CA LEU A 244 -10.17 3.85 27.42
C LEU A 244 -10.94 2.68 28.07
N PRO A 245 -11.96 2.12 27.39
CA PRO A 245 -12.93 1.23 28.04
C PRO A 245 -12.35 -0.14 28.40
N GLN A 246 -11.34 -0.60 27.67
CA GLN A 246 -10.72 -1.92 27.87
C GLN A 246 -9.56 -1.82 28.86
N GLN A 247 -9.78 -2.21 30.11
CA GLN A 247 -8.79 -2.03 31.18
C GLN A 247 -7.44 -2.71 30.93
N ASN A 248 -7.44 -3.86 30.25
CA ASN A 248 -6.22 -4.59 29.87
C ASN A 248 -5.38 -3.82 28.84
N LEU A 249 -6.02 -3.20 27.85
CA LEU A 249 -5.34 -2.38 26.83
C LEU A 249 -5.07 -0.95 27.31
N ALA A 250 -5.83 -0.45 28.27
CA ALA A 250 -5.60 0.86 28.90
C ALA A 250 -4.23 0.96 29.58
N ALA A 251 -3.67 -0.16 30.04
CA ALA A 251 -2.30 -0.21 30.56
C ALA A 251 -1.26 0.17 29.49
N ASN A 252 -1.51 -0.17 28.22
CA ASN A 252 -0.62 0.20 27.11
C ASN A 252 -0.56 1.71 26.89
N ALA A 253 -1.65 2.44 27.17
CA ALA A 253 -1.63 3.90 27.14
C ALA A 253 -0.64 4.47 28.18
N SER A 254 -0.68 3.99 29.43
CA SER A 254 0.29 4.40 30.47
C SER A 254 1.73 4.03 30.11
N VAL A 255 1.96 2.84 29.52
CA VAL A 255 3.29 2.44 29.04
C VAL A 255 3.78 3.37 27.93
N PHE A 256 2.91 3.70 26.97
CA PHE A 256 3.23 4.64 25.91
C PHE A 256 3.62 6.01 26.46
N VAL A 257 2.80 6.60 27.34
CA VAL A 257 3.09 7.91 27.92
C VAL A 257 4.36 7.86 28.78
N GLY A 258 4.57 6.80 29.55
CA GLY A 258 5.80 6.59 30.33
C GLY A 258 7.06 6.52 29.46
N ARG A 259 7.00 5.79 28.34
CA ARG A 259 8.10 5.72 27.36
C ARG A 259 8.34 7.07 26.70
N TRP A 260 7.28 7.76 26.31
CA TRP A 260 7.38 9.08 25.68
C TRP A 260 8.00 10.12 26.63
N ARG A 261 7.61 10.12 27.92
CA ARG A 261 8.22 10.95 28.97
C ARG A 261 9.71 10.68 29.18
N SER A 262 10.14 9.43 28.98
CA SER A 262 11.53 9.01 29.23
C SER A 262 12.44 9.19 28.01
N ASP A 263 11.87 9.46 26.83
CA ASP A 263 12.61 9.65 25.59
C ASP A 263 13.08 11.10 25.47
N ILE A 264 14.39 11.33 25.65
CA ILE A 264 15.02 12.65 25.60
C ILE A 264 14.75 13.37 24.27
N ALA A 265 14.68 12.64 23.15
CA ALA A 265 14.48 13.25 21.84
C ALA A 265 13.02 13.70 21.63
N GLN A 266 12.07 13.06 22.31
CA GLN A 266 10.64 13.33 22.16
C GLN A 266 10.02 14.07 23.36
N PHE A 267 10.79 14.29 24.42
CA PHE A 267 10.33 14.92 25.67
C PHE A 267 9.81 16.35 25.47
N ALA A 268 10.46 17.15 24.61
CA ALA A 268 9.99 18.50 24.31
C ALA A 268 8.58 18.51 23.69
N ASN A 269 8.32 17.55 22.79
CA ASN A 269 6.99 17.39 22.16
C ASN A 269 5.95 16.93 23.18
N TYR A 270 6.35 16.04 24.11
CA TYR A 270 5.49 15.62 25.21
C TYR A 270 5.06 16.82 26.05
N ASN A 271 6.01 17.65 26.51
CA ASN A 271 5.71 18.82 27.35
C ASN A 271 4.83 19.87 26.65
N ALA A 272 4.89 19.96 25.33
CA ALA A 272 4.03 20.87 24.58
C ALA A 272 2.57 20.36 24.50
N LEU A 273 2.36 19.04 24.56
CA LEU A 273 1.08 18.38 24.30
C LEU A 273 0.35 17.88 25.55
N ALA A 274 1.07 17.58 26.63
CA ALA A 274 0.56 16.93 27.84
C ALA A 274 0.25 17.91 28.98
#